data_AF-A0A6P4HL89-F1
#
_entry.id   AF-A0A6P4HL89-F1
#
_cell.length_a   1.000
_cell.length_b   1.000
_cell.length_c   1.000
_cell.angle_alpha   90.00
_cell.angle_beta   90.00
_cell.angle_gamma   90.00
#
_symmetry.space_group_name_H-M   'P 1'
#
loop_
_entity.id
_entity.type
_entity.pdbx_description
1 polymer ?
#
loop_
_entity_poly.entity_id
_entity_poly.type
_entity_poly.pdbx_seq_one_letter_code
_entity_poly.pdbx_strand_id
1 'polypeptide(L)'
;MMIYPITLLAIVALIGSFGATDADINICSNVVDNLFLPHVSNCTKYYLCMSETAIPRECPKDYYFDSRDQECVGVMEASCIPSCKARGLESFSYDRTCNKYVLCFDGTPVVRACSDGLQYNSQTDRCDYPQYVDCADNLCIRENNPEDIVFIPSKASCSKYYVCLNGLPTVQNCSNGLQYNSKTESCDFASKVNCTVESLQRNILPFARAPPRSADIKCPSEGAHFIAHQKRPDAYYYCLNGRGVILDCTPGLVFDAQRGECREPRFVGA
;
A
#
# COMPACT_ATOMS: atom_id res chain seq x y z
N MET A 1 4.18 -11.95 70.83
CA MET A 1 2.79 -11.57 70.49
C MET A 1 2.79 -10.08 70.19
N MET A 2 2.96 -9.70 68.92
CA MET A 2 2.74 -8.33 68.45
C MET A 2 2.00 -8.43 67.11
N ILE A 3 0.80 -7.89 67.08
CA ILE A 3 -0.12 -7.89 65.94
C ILE A 3 0.01 -6.50 65.30
N TYR A 4 0.42 -6.42 64.05
CA TYR A 4 0.38 -5.17 63.25
C TYR A 4 -0.86 -5.19 62.35
N PRO A 5 -1.58 -4.05 62.18
CA PRO A 5 -2.78 -4.01 61.36
C PRO A 5 -2.42 -3.95 59.87
N ILE A 6 -3.08 -4.78 59.06
CA ILE A 6 -2.97 -4.78 57.60
C ILE A 6 -3.82 -3.63 57.07
N THR A 7 -3.19 -2.54 56.63
CA THR A 7 -3.85 -1.49 55.85
C THR A 7 -4.03 -1.97 54.42
N LEU A 8 -5.29 -2.16 54.01
CA LEU A 8 -5.69 -2.54 52.67
C LEU A 8 -5.43 -1.37 51.70
N LEU A 9 -4.34 -1.43 50.93
CA LEU A 9 -4.06 -0.50 49.83
C LEU A 9 -5.03 -0.80 48.68
N ALA A 10 -5.98 0.10 48.46
CA ALA A 10 -6.87 0.08 47.30
C ALA A 10 -6.02 0.31 46.03
N ILE A 11 -5.83 -0.74 45.24
CA ILE A 11 -5.25 -0.66 43.90
C ILE A 11 -6.31 -0.01 43.01
N VAL A 12 -6.18 1.30 42.80
CA VAL A 12 -6.90 1.98 41.72
C VAL A 12 -6.30 1.47 40.42
N ALA A 13 -6.99 0.53 39.78
CA ALA A 13 -6.71 0.17 38.40
C ALA A 13 -6.95 1.43 37.55
N LEU A 14 -5.88 2.11 37.17
CA LEU A 14 -5.90 3.04 36.05
C LEU A 14 -6.30 2.22 34.83
N ILE A 15 -7.58 2.24 34.51
CA ILE A 15 -8.08 1.84 33.20
C ILE A 15 -7.54 2.91 32.27
N GLY A 16 -6.30 2.73 31.82
CA GLY A 16 -5.80 3.39 30.64
C GLY A 16 -6.73 2.95 29.52
N SER A 17 -7.62 3.84 29.11
CA SER A 17 -8.30 3.73 27.84
C SER A 17 -7.21 3.83 26.78
N PHE A 18 -6.67 2.69 26.37
CA PHE A 18 -5.92 2.59 25.14
C PHE A 18 -6.91 2.93 24.03
N GLY A 19 -6.99 4.21 23.69
CA GLY A 19 -7.46 4.63 22.38
C GLY A 19 -6.66 3.84 21.35
N ALA A 20 -7.34 3.25 20.38
CA ALA A 20 -6.73 2.44 19.34
C ALA A 20 -5.45 3.11 18.84
N THR A 21 -4.31 2.48 19.17
CA THR A 21 -3.00 2.91 18.70
C THR A 21 -3.03 2.85 17.19
N ASP A 22 -2.49 3.89 16.55
CA ASP A 22 -2.05 3.89 15.16
C ASP A 22 -1.46 2.50 14.88
N ALA A 23 -2.18 1.68 14.11
CA ALA A 23 -1.70 0.35 13.79
C ALA A 23 -0.57 0.58 12.80
N ASP A 24 0.66 0.71 13.31
CA ASP A 24 1.87 0.83 12.50
C ASP A 24 1.84 -0.28 11.46
N ILE A 25 1.55 0.09 10.21
CA ILE A 25 1.48 -0.87 9.13
C ILE A 25 2.85 -1.51 9.01
N ASN A 26 2.89 -2.84 9.15
CA ASN A 26 4.09 -3.58 8.86
C ASN A 26 4.40 -3.49 7.36
N ILE A 27 5.30 -2.58 7.00
CA ILE A 27 5.73 -2.35 5.62
C ILE A 27 6.35 -3.60 4.97
N CYS A 28 6.90 -4.52 5.76
CA CYS A 28 7.48 -5.77 5.30
C CYS A 28 6.50 -6.96 5.27
N SER A 29 5.24 -6.77 5.69
CA SER A 29 4.24 -7.84 5.54
C SER A 29 3.96 -8.12 4.06
N ASN A 30 3.97 -9.41 3.69
CA ASN A 30 3.90 -9.90 2.30
C ASN A 30 4.99 -9.33 1.37
N VAL A 31 6.17 -9.03 1.93
CA VAL A 31 7.36 -8.63 1.20
C VAL A 31 8.41 -9.72 1.38
N VAL A 32 9.06 -10.13 0.29
CA VAL A 32 10.07 -11.20 0.34
C VAL A 32 11.33 -10.76 1.09
N ASP A 33 12.08 -11.73 1.59
CA ASP A 33 13.33 -11.50 2.31
C ASP A 33 14.40 -10.86 1.42
N ASN A 34 15.27 -10.06 2.04
CA ASN A 34 16.37 -9.33 1.41
C ASN A 34 15.94 -8.18 0.47
N LEU A 35 14.65 -7.79 0.47
CA LEU A 35 14.21 -6.57 -0.18
C LEU A 35 14.45 -5.35 0.72
N PHE A 36 14.96 -4.27 0.13
CA PHE A 36 15.06 -2.97 0.78
C PHE A 36 13.87 -2.08 0.40
N LEU A 37 13.22 -1.48 1.40
CA LEU A 37 12.11 -0.55 1.25
C LEU A 37 12.52 0.87 1.69
N PRO A 38 12.12 1.94 0.97
CA PRO A 38 12.50 3.30 1.32
C PRO A 38 11.78 3.80 2.57
N HIS A 39 12.42 4.67 3.35
CA HIS A 39 11.74 5.37 4.44
C HIS A 39 10.94 6.57 3.91
N VAL A 40 9.68 6.68 4.34
CA VAL A 40 8.81 7.80 3.97
C VAL A 40 9.35 9.11 4.56
N SER A 41 9.48 10.16 3.75
CA SER A 41 9.99 11.47 4.18
C SER A 41 11.45 11.52 4.66
N ASN A 42 12.23 10.43 4.53
CA ASN A 42 13.65 10.46 4.84
C ASN A 42 14.47 9.60 3.87
N CYS A 43 15.04 10.25 2.86
CA CYS A 43 15.80 9.59 1.80
C CYS A 43 17.14 8.98 2.27
N THR A 44 17.62 9.32 3.47
CA THR A 44 18.83 8.71 4.04
C THR A 44 18.54 7.38 4.74
N LYS A 45 17.27 7.06 4.98
CA LYS A 45 16.86 5.87 5.73
C LYS A 45 16.09 4.91 4.85
N TYR A 46 16.20 3.63 5.18
CA TYR A 46 15.51 2.54 4.50
C TYR A 46 15.36 1.35 5.45
N TYR A 47 14.66 0.32 5.01
CA TYR A 47 14.40 -0.89 5.80
C TYR A 47 14.81 -2.12 5.02
N LEU A 48 15.49 -3.05 5.67
CA LEU A 48 15.69 -4.41 5.20
C LEU A 48 14.53 -5.28 5.70
N CYS A 49 13.79 -5.90 4.78
CA CYS A 49 12.79 -6.91 5.14
C CYS A 49 13.43 -8.29 5.32
N MET A 50 13.28 -8.86 6.51
CA MET A 50 13.63 -10.26 6.80
C MET A 50 12.56 -10.87 7.68
N SER A 51 11.98 -11.98 7.25
CA SER A 51 10.91 -12.70 7.94
C SER A 51 9.77 -11.73 8.36
N GLU A 52 9.31 -10.93 7.40
CA GLU A 52 8.30 -9.86 7.57
C GLU A 52 8.67 -8.77 8.59
N THR A 53 9.91 -8.70 9.05
CA THR A 53 10.36 -7.67 10.00
C THR A 53 11.10 -6.55 9.27
N ALA A 54 10.69 -5.30 9.52
CA ALA A 54 11.35 -4.11 9.00
C ALA A 54 12.56 -3.73 9.85
N ILE A 55 13.76 -3.99 9.35
CA ILE A 55 15.01 -3.72 10.07
C ILE A 55 15.59 -2.39 9.55
N PRO A 56 15.68 -1.34 10.40
CA PRO A 56 16.11 -0.02 9.95
C PRO A 56 17.58 -0.01 9.50
N ARG A 57 17.83 0.80 8.47
CA ARG A 57 19.14 1.05 7.86
C ARG A 57 19.26 2.53 7.51
N GLU A 58 20.51 2.95 7.31
CA GLU A 58 20.85 4.34 7.00
C GLU A 58 21.99 4.35 5.98
N CYS A 59 21.87 5.20 4.97
CA CYS A 59 22.90 5.41 3.97
C CYS A 59 24.08 6.17 4.56
N PRO A 60 25.29 5.99 3.99
CA PRO A 60 26.42 6.87 4.29
C PRO A 60 26.09 8.34 4.03
N LYS A 61 26.89 9.23 4.62
CA LYS A 61 26.75 10.67 4.41
C LYS A 61 26.86 11.00 2.91
N ASP A 62 25.97 11.89 2.45
CA ASP A 62 25.89 12.37 1.06
C ASP A 62 25.43 11.30 0.04
N TYR A 63 24.74 10.26 0.52
CA TYR A 63 24.04 9.26 -0.30
C TYR A 63 22.59 9.13 0.13
N TYR A 64 21.70 8.88 -0.84
CA TYR A 64 20.29 8.58 -0.62
C TYR A 64 19.97 7.18 -1.11
N PHE A 65 19.01 6.53 -0.45
CA PHE A 65 18.55 5.21 -0.84
C PHE A 65 17.68 5.30 -2.09
N ASP A 66 18.04 4.54 -3.12
CA ASP A 66 17.23 4.34 -4.31
C ASP A 66 16.56 2.96 -4.25
N SER A 67 15.23 2.96 -4.24
CA SER A 67 14.43 1.75 -4.11
C SER A 67 14.47 0.86 -5.35
N ARG A 68 14.83 1.40 -6.52
CA ARG A 68 14.94 0.65 -7.77
C ARG A 68 16.30 0.00 -7.92
N ASP A 69 17.36 0.74 -7.59
CA ASP A 69 18.73 0.21 -7.60
C ASP A 69 19.02 -0.68 -6.38
N GLN A 70 18.15 -0.63 -5.37
CA GLN A 70 18.28 -1.40 -4.12
C GLN A 70 19.60 -1.10 -3.38
N GLU A 71 20.07 0.13 -3.49
CA GLU A 71 21.32 0.60 -2.88
C GLU A 71 21.30 2.10 -2.58
N CYS A 72 22.34 2.56 -1.88
CA CYS A 72 22.55 3.98 -1.64
C CYS A 72 23.34 4.56 -2.82
N VAL A 73 22.72 5.48 -3.56
CA VAL A 73 23.32 6.15 -4.72
C VAL A 73 23.56 7.63 -4.41
N GLY A 74 24.24 8.34 -5.32
CA GLY A 74 24.52 9.77 -5.13
C GLY A 74 23.22 10.57 -5.00
N VAL A 75 23.25 11.64 -4.20
CA VAL A 75 22.07 12.49 -3.90
C VAL A 75 21.30 12.96 -5.15
N MET A 76 22.03 13.23 -6.24
CA MET A 76 21.49 13.73 -7.50
C MET A 76 20.92 12.62 -8.40
N GLU A 77 21.26 11.36 -8.13
CA GLU A 77 20.87 10.18 -8.91
C GLU A 77 19.66 9.48 -8.27
N ALA A 78 19.52 9.58 -6.94
CA ALA A 78 18.52 8.86 -6.18
C ALA A 78 17.08 9.27 -6.52
N SER A 79 16.27 8.27 -6.88
CA SER A 79 14.81 8.35 -6.96
C SER A 79 14.19 7.99 -5.61
N CYS A 80 14.16 8.98 -4.71
CA CYS A 80 13.52 8.84 -3.39
C CYS A 80 11.99 8.87 -3.48
N ILE A 81 11.32 8.18 -2.54
CA ILE A 81 9.86 8.27 -2.38
C ILE A 81 9.43 9.73 -2.15
N PRO A 82 8.34 10.21 -2.78
CA PRO A 82 7.89 11.60 -2.63
C PRO A 82 7.65 11.99 -1.17
N SER A 83 7.91 13.27 -0.86
CA SER A 83 7.51 13.88 0.42
C SER A 83 6.12 14.50 0.31
N CYS A 84 5.37 14.50 1.41
CA CYS A 84 4.05 15.13 1.45
C CYS A 84 4.13 16.65 1.22
N LYS A 85 3.24 17.18 0.38
CA LYS A 85 2.97 18.61 0.27
C LYS A 85 2.47 19.14 1.60
N ALA A 86 2.91 20.35 1.94
CA ALA A 86 2.58 21.01 3.21
C ALA A 86 1.08 21.27 3.40
N ARG A 87 0.28 21.28 2.32
CA ARG A 87 -1.15 21.54 2.35
C ARG A 87 -1.90 20.67 1.35
N GLY A 88 -3.14 20.38 1.68
CA GLY A 88 -4.06 19.59 0.88
C GLY A 88 -3.98 18.10 1.21
N LEU A 89 -4.71 17.34 0.40
CA LEU A 89 -4.74 15.90 0.41
C LEU A 89 -4.05 15.40 -0.85
N GLU A 90 -3.16 14.43 -0.71
CA GLU A 90 -2.61 13.67 -1.82
C GLU A 90 -2.29 12.25 -1.39
N SER A 91 -2.05 11.39 -2.36
CA SER A 91 -1.51 10.07 -2.10
C SER A 91 -0.58 9.64 -3.22
N PHE A 92 0.30 8.68 -2.91
CA PHE A 92 1.20 8.09 -3.89
C PHE A 92 1.54 6.65 -3.50
N SER A 93 1.97 5.86 -4.48
CA SER A 93 2.40 4.49 -4.30
C SER A 93 3.59 4.41 -3.36
N TYR A 94 3.64 3.36 -2.54
CA TYR A 94 4.83 3.02 -1.79
C TYR A 94 5.72 2.14 -2.68
N ASP A 95 6.90 2.65 -3.05
CA ASP A 95 7.79 1.99 -4.00
C ASP A 95 8.04 0.52 -3.67
N ARG A 96 8.18 -0.30 -4.72
CA ARG A 96 8.41 -1.75 -4.62
C ARG A 96 7.25 -2.54 -4.02
N THR A 97 6.11 -1.90 -3.77
CA THR A 97 4.89 -2.56 -3.31
C THR A 97 3.72 -2.21 -4.22
N CYS A 98 2.90 -3.20 -4.55
CA CYS A 98 1.69 -2.95 -5.34
C CYS A 98 0.47 -2.64 -4.48
N ASN A 99 0.52 -2.94 -3.19
CA ASN A 99 -0.62 -2.80 -2.29
C ASN A 99 -0.39 -1.77 -1.18
N LYS A 100 0.80 -1.19 -1.01
CA LYS A 100 1.02 -0.14 -0.01
C LYS A 100 1.11 1.23 -0.68
N TYR A 101 0.68 2.24 0.05
CA TYR A 101 0.64 3.62 -0.41
C TYR A 101 0.78 4.57 0.77
N VAL A 102 1.10 5.83 0.48
CA VAL A 102 1.14 6.89 1.49
C VAL A 102 -0.03 7.81 1.23
N LEU A 103 -0.81 8.06 2.28
CA LEU A 103 -1.87 9.07 2.31
C LEU A 103 -1.34 10.28 3.08
N CYS A 104 -1.27 11.43 2.41
CA CYS A 104 -0.75 12.67 2.98
C CYS A 104 -1.88 13.64 3.25
N PHE A 105 -1.96 14.16 4.47
CA PHE A 105 -2.85 15.27 4.78
C PHE A 105 -2.08 16.39 5.48
N ASP A 106 -1.98 17.54 4.80
CA ASP A 106 -1.27 18.73 5.27
C ASP A 106 0.14 18.42 5.79
N GLY A 107 0.93 17.74 4.94
CA GLY A 107 2.32 17.41 5.22
C GLY A 107 2.54 16.17 6.09
N THR A 108 1.47 15.56 6.62
CA THR A 108 1.61 14.37 7.49
C THR A 108 1.40 13.09 6.68
N PRO A 109 2.42 12.23 6.51
CA PRO A 109 2.26 10.94 5.86
C PRO A 109 1.61 9.93 6.80
N VAL A 110 0.66 9.16 6.28
CA VAL A 110 0.11 7.96 6.91
C VAL A 110 0.28 6.82 5.92
N VAL A 111 1.07 5.80 6.28
CA VAL A 111 1.23 4.61 5.43
C VAL A 111 -0.07 3.81 5.48
N ARG A 112 -0.48 3.30 4.33
CA ARG A 112 -1.71 2.54 4.13
C ARG A 112 -1.44 1.29 3.30
N ALA A 113 -2.28 0.28 3.45
CA ALA A 113 -2.23 -0.94 2.67
C ALA A 113 -3.61 -1.27 2.08
N CYS A 114 -3.61 -1.98 0.97
CA CYS A 114 -4.76 -2.58 0.32
C CYS A 114 -4.79 -4.07 0.67
N SER A 115 -5.98 -4.53 1.07
CA SER A 115 -6.25 -5.93 1.43
C SER A 115 -6.91 -6.69 0.28
N ASP A 116 -7.22 -7.96 0.51
CA ASP A 116 -8.00 -8.81 -0.41
C ASP A 116 -7.34 -8.97 -1.80
N GLY A 117 -6.02 -8.82 -1.88
CA GLY A 117 -5.27 -8.87 -3.14
C GLY A 117 -5.46 -7.63 -4.03
N LEU A 118 -6.12 -6.58 -3.54
CA LEU A 118 -6.27 -5.29 -4.21
C LEU A 118 -4.93 -4.57 -4.33
N GLN A 119 -4.85 -3.66 -5.29
CA GLN A 119 -3.66 -2.86 -5.58
C GLN A 119 -3.97 -1.38 -5.44
N TYR A 120 -2.98 -0.58 -5.03
CA TYR A 120 -3.14 0.86 -5.00
C TYR A 120 -3.12 1.40 -6.44
N ASN A 121 -4.19 2.09 -6.81
CA ASN A 121 -4.35 2.73 -8.10
C ASN A 121 -4.00 4.21 -7.98
N SER A 122 -2.80 4.60 -8.41
CA SER A 122 -2.35 6.00 -8.41
C SER A 122 -3.13 6.89 -9.38
N GLN A 123 -3.88 6.30 -10.32
CA GLN A 123 -4.81 7.06 -11.13
C GLN A 123 -6.06 7.40 -10.34
N THR A 124 -6.53 6.57 -9.41
CA THR A 124 -7.78 6.83 -8.67
C THR A 124 -7.60 7.25 -7.21
N ASP A 125 -6.38 7.16 -6.69
CA ASP A 125 -5.99 7.34 -5.28
C ASP A 125 -6.71 6.35 -4.34
N ARG A 126 -6.94 5.11 -4.80
CA ARG A 126 -7.73 4.11 -4.08
C ARG A 126 -7.13 2.72 -4.21
N CYS A 127 -7.48 1.85 -3.27
CA CYS A 127 -7.36 0.41 -3.48
C CYS A 127 -8.36 -0.03 -4.54
N ASP A 128 -7.88 -0.66 -5.60
CA ASP A 128 -8.67 -1.09 -6.75
C ASP A 128 -8.30 -2.53 -7.12
N TYR A 129 -9.13 -3.15 -7.95
CA TYR A 129 -8.88 -4.52 -8.35
C TYR A 129 -7.69 -4.59 -9.32
N PRO A 130 -6.87 -5.65 -9.26
CA PRO A 130 -5.63 -5.73 -10.04
C PRO A 130 -5.81 -5.58 -11.55
N GLN A 131 -6.97 -5.94 -12.12
CA GLN A 131 -7.27 -5.76 -13.54
C GLN A 131 -7.38 -4.29 -13.97
N TYR A 132 -7.54 -3.35 -13.03
CA TYR A 132 -7.60 -1.91 -13.31
C TYR A 132 -6.27 -1.19 -13.01
N VAL A 133 -5.31 -1.88 -12.41
CA VAL A 133 -4.02 -1.31 -11.98
C VAL A 133 -2.86 -1.96 -12.73
N ASP A 134 -2.85 -3.29 -12.77
CA ASP A 134 -1.84 -4.14 -13.41
C ASP A 134 -0.43 -3.99 -12.81
N CYS A 135 -0.31 -3.68 -11.52
CA CYS A 135 1.00 -3.50 -10.89
C CYS A 135 1.72 -4.84 -10.69
N ALA A 136 3.04 -4.86 -10.98
CA ALA A 136 3.92 -6.02 -10.84
C ALA A 136 5.23 -5.74 -10.06
N ASP A 137 5.42 -4.55 -9.51
CA ASP A 137 6.66 -4.13 -8.84
C ASP A 137 7.10 -5.07 -7.70
N ASN A 138 6.14 -5.54 -6.90
CA ASN A 138 6.41 -6.44 -5.78
C ASN A 138 6.63 -7.91 -6.20
N LEU A 139 6.50 -8.21 -7.49
CA LEU A 139 6.72 -9.53 -8.07
C LEU A 139 8.04 -9.58 -8.85
N CYS A 140 8.56 -8.44 -9.29
CA CYS A 140 9.88 -8.34 -9.90
C CYS A 140 11.00 -8.28 -8.85
N ILE A 141 11.09 -9.31 -8.02
CA ILE A 141 12.13 -9.40 -7.02
C ILE A 141 13.17 -10.41 -7.47
N ARG A 142 14.45 -10.05 -7.31
CA ARG A 142 15.60 -10.91 -7.60
C ARG A 142 15.60 -12.07 -6.62
N GLU A 143 14.78 -13.11 -6.84
CA GLU A 143 14.92 -14.34 -6.06
C GLU A 143 16.30 -14.94 -6.39
N ASN A 144 17.23 -14.81 -5.44
CA ASN A 144 18.51 -15.54 -5.35
C ASN A 144 19.52 -15.40 -6.51
N ASN A 145 19.20 -14.75 -7.63
CA ASN A 145 20.16 -14.47 -8.71
C ASN A 145 19.76 -13.20 -9.52
N PRO A 146 20.61 -12.15 -9.56
CA PRO A 146 20.36 -10.97 -10.39
C PRO A 146 20.34 -11.23 -11.90
N GLU A 147 20.77 -12.40 -12.38
CA GLU A 147 20.71 -12.78 -13.80
C GLU A 147 19.41 -13.49 -14.22
N ASP A 148 18.56 -13.88 -13.27
CA ASP A 148 17.34 -14.62 -13.60
C ASP A 148 16.29 -13.66 -14.19
N ILE A 149 15.93 -13.90 -15.45
CA ILE A 149 14.86 -13.18 -16.13
C ILE A 149 13.53 -13.76 -15.65
N VAL A 150 12.78 -12.99 -14.88
CA VAL A 150 11.46 -13.37 -14.38
C VAL A 150 10.37 -12.82 -15.31
N PHE A 151 9.44 -13.70 -15.70
CA PHE A 151 8.28 -13.34 -16.51
C PHE A 151 6.98 -13.40 -15.70
N ILE A 152 6.24 -12.29 -15.65
CA ILE A 152 5.03 -12.17 -14.83
C ILE A 152 3.81 -11.96 -15.74
N PRO A 153 2.75 -12.77 -15.62
CA PRO A 153 1.52 -12.53 -16.37
C PRO A 153 0.86 -11.20 -15.94
N SER A 154 0.35 -10.43 -16.90
CA SER A 154 -0.47 -9.26 -16.60
C SER A 154 -1.79 -9.68 -15.96
N LYS A 155 -2.22 -8.88 -14.98
CA LYS A 155 -3.52 -9.03 -14.31
C LYS A 155 -4.64 -8.29 -15.04
N ALA A 156 -4.29 -7.41 -15.98
CA ALA A 156 -5.25 -6.63 -16.77
C ALA A 156 -5.45 -7.13 -18.21
N SER A 157 -4.53 -7.94 -18.75
CA SER A 157 -4.68 -8.50 -20.10
C SER A 157 -3.87 -9.77 -20.33
N CYS A 158 -4.52 -10.81 -20.87
CA CYS A 158 -3.82 -12.04 -21.24
C CYS A 158 -2.89 -11.90 -22.45
N SER A 159 -2.99 -10.83 -23.24
CA SER A 159 -2.01 -10.54 -24.30
C SER A 159 -0.82 -9.72 -23.79
N LYS A 160 -0.71 -9.51 -22.47
CA LYS A 160 0.37 -8.77 -21.83
C LYS A 160 1.08 -9.61 -20.78
N TYR A 161 2.36 -9.31 -20.59
CA TYR A 161 3.19 -9.84 -19.52
C TYR A 161 4.28 -8.83 -19.20
N TYR A 162 4.99 -9.06 -18.10
CA TYR A 162 6.12 -8.26 -17.69
C TYR A 162 7.38 -9.09 -17.74
N VAL A 163 8.47 -8.46 -18.15
CA VAL A 163 9.83 -8.98 -18.03
C VAL A 163 10.52 -8.17 -16.97
N CYS A 164 11.01 -8.82 -15.93
CA CYS A 164 11.76 -8.15 -14.87
C CYS A 164 13.20 -7.96 -15.31
N LEU A 165 13.63 -6.70 -15.46
CA LEU A 165 15.01 -6.33 -15.77
C LEU A 165 15.52 -5.46 -14.61
N ASN A 166 16.62 -5.85 -13.98
CA ASN A 166 17.14 -5.18 -12.78
C ASN A 166 16.08 -5.00 -11.67
N GLY A 167 15.18 -5.98 -11.52
CA GLY A 167 14.09 -5.90 -10.57
C GLY A 167 12.96 -4.93 -10.96
N LEU A 168 12.97 -4.32 -12.16
CA LEU A 168 11.88 -3.47 -12.63
C LEU A 168 11.04 -4.18 -13.69
N PRO A 169 9.69 -4.18 -13.57
CA PRO A 169 8.82 -4.76 -14.57
C PRO A 169 8.81 -3.90 -15.84
N THR A 170 9.20 -4.50 -16.96
CA THR A 170 9.02 -3.92 -18.30
C THR A 170 7.86 -4.61 -18.98
N VAL A 171 6.82 -3.85 -19.35
CA VAL A 171 5.64 -4.40 -20.03
C VAL A 171 6.00 -4.92 -21.43
N GLN A 172 5.46 -6.08 -21.78
CA GLN A 172 5.54 -6.70 -23.10
C GLN A 172 4.14 -7.06 -23.59
N ASN A 173 3.97 -7.05 -24.91
CA ASN A 173 2.74 -7.47 -25.56
C ASN A 173 3.01 -8.69 -26.43
N CYS A 174 2.14 -9.68 -26.33
CA CYS A 174 2.05 -10.74 -27.32
C CYS A 174 1.58 -10.18 -28.66
N SER A 175 2.02 -10.80 -29.76
CA SER A 175 1.51 -10.49 -31.09
C SER A 175 -0.01 -10.71 -31.17
N ASN A 176 -0.65 -10.04 -32.13
CA ASN A 176 -2.11 -10.08 -32.30
C ASN A 176 -2.66 -11.52 -32.31
N GLY A 177 -3.63 -11.79 -31.45
CA GLY A 177 -4.30 -13.10 -31.33
C GLY A 177 -3.58 -14.12 -30.42
N LEU A 178 -2.39 -13.80 -29.91
CA LEU A 178 -1.67 -14.63 -28.95
C LEU A 178 -1.91 -14.16 -27.51
N GLN A 179 -1.75 -15.08 -26.57
CA GLN A 179 -1.86 -14.86 -25.14
C GLN A 179 -0.63 -15.40 -24.42
N TYR A 180 -0.21 -14.73 -23.36
CA TYR A 180 0.92 -15.15 -22.56
C TYR A 180 0.56 -16.43 -21.78
N ASN A 181 1.35 -17.47 -21.99
CA ASN A 181 1.22 -18.75 -21.32
C ASN A 181 2.27 -18.85 -20.21
N SER A 182 1.84 -18.70 -18.96
CA SER A 182 2.73 -18.76 -17.79
C SER A 182 3.36 -20.14 -17.57
N LYS A 183 2.85 -21.22 -18.21
CA LYS A 183 3.44 -22.57 -18.12
C LYS A 183 4.63 -22.76 -19.06
N THR A 184 4.63 -22.05 -20.19
CA THR A 184 5.70 -22.13 -21.19
C THR A 184 6.55 -20.85 -21.25
N GLU A 185 6.21 -19.86 -20.42
CA GLU A 185 6.83 -18.54 -20.35
C GLU A 185 6.90 -17.84 -21.73
N SER A 186 5.87 -18.05 -22.55
CA SER A 186 5.85 -17.59 -23.95
C SER A 186 4.44 -17.22 -24.41
N CYS A 187 4.34 -16.42 -25.46
CA CYS A 187 3.07 -16.17 -26.14
C CYS A 187 2.65 -17.42 -26.93
N ASP A 188 1.43 -17.91 -26.70
CA ASP A 188 0.85 -19.07 -27.37
C ASP A 188 -0.58 -18.75 -27.85
N PHE A 189 -1.18 -19.68 -28.59
CA PHE A 189 -2.57 -19.54 -29.01
C PHE A 189 -3.52 -19.53 -27.82
N ALA A 190 -4.56 -18.68 -27.88
CA ALA A 190 -5.57 -18.56 -26.83
C ALA A 190 -6.22 -19.89 -26.43
N SER A 191 -6.31 -20.87 -27.35
CA SER A 191 -6.86 -22.20 -27.07
C SER A 191 -6.01 -23.04 -26.09
N LYS A 192 -4.76 -22.65 -25.84
CA LYS A 192 -3.85 -23.32 -24.91
C LYS A 192 -3.63 -22.56 -23.60
N VAL A 193 -4.21 -21.36 -23.48
CA VAL A 193 -4.09 -20.50 -22.31
C VAL A 193 -5.43 -20.44 -21.59
N ASN A 194 -5.43 -20.72 -20.29
CA ASN A 194 -6.62 -20.52 -19.46
C ASN A 194 -6.65 -19.07 -18.95
N CYS A 195 -7.10 -18.16 -19.80
CA CYS A 195 -7.21 -16.75 -19.48
C CYS A 195 -8.47 -16.48 -18.64
N THR A 196 -8.28 -16.03 -17.40
CA THR A 196 -9.39 -15.63 -16.50
C THR A 196 -9.48 -14.12 -16.30
N VAL A 197 -8.71 -13.34 -17.07
CA VAL A 197 -8.71 -11.88 -16.95
C VAL A 197 -9.91 -11.32 -17.71
N GLU A 198 -10.87 -10.80 -16.96
CA GLU A 198 -11.96 -10.01 -17.54
C GLU A 198 -11.43 -8.61 -17.88
N SER A 199 -11.20 -8.35 -19.17
CA SER A 199 -10.79 -7.02 -19.63
C SER A 199 -11.97 -6.05 -19.52
N LEU A 200 -12.08 -5.37 -18.39
CA LEU A 200 -13.08 -4.34 -18.15
C LEU A 200 -12.41 -2.97 -18.15
N GLN A 201 -12.88 -2.05 -18.97
CA GLN A 201 -12.54 -0.63 -18.84
C GLN A 201 -13.61 0.04 -17.99
N ARG A 202 -13.24 0.51 -16.79
CA ARG A 202 -14.12 1.34 -15.97
C ARG A 202 -13.78 2.81 -16.13
N ASN A 203 -14.78 3.63 -16.42
CA ASN A 203 -14.67 5.09 -16.41
C ASN A 203 -14.83 5.59 -14.97
N ILE A 204 -13.79 5.46 -14.15
CA ILE A 204 -13.76 6.02 -12.79
C ILE A 204 -12.86 7.25 -12.81
N LEU A 205 -13.39 8.40 -12.37
CA LEU A 205 -12.60 9.62 -12.26
C LEU A 205 -11.67 9.55 -11.03
N PRO A 206 -10.40 9.99 -11.17
CA PRO A 206 -9.47 10.16 -10.06
C PRO A 206 -10.02 10.99 -8.91
N PHE A 207 -9.74 10.60 -7.66
CA PHE A 207 -10.08 11.41 -6.50
C PHE A 207 -9.32 12.75 -6.51
N ALA A 208 -8.04 12.79 -6.92
CA ALA A 208 -7.33 14.06 -7.13
C ALA A 208 -7.99 15.01 -8.18
N ARG A 209 -8.92 14.53 -9.01
CA ARG A 209 -9.66 15.37 -9.96
C ARG A 209 -10.99 15.90 -9.43
N ALA A 210 -11.47 15.42 -8.28
CA ALA A 210 -12.64 15.95 -7.58
C ALA A 210 -12.20 16.56 -6.23
N PRO A 211 -12.56 17.81 -5.91
CA PRO A 211 -12.21 18.39 -4.62
C PRO A 211 -12.66 17.48 -3.47
N PRO A 212 -11.75 17.07 -2.55
CA PRO A 212 -12.11 16.33 -1.35
C PRO A 212 -13.23 17.07 -0.63
N ARG A 213 -14.33 16.37 -0.34
CA ARG A 213 -15.39 16.97 0.49
C ARG A 213 -14.89 16.98 1.93
N SER A 214 -15.00 18.12 2.60
CA SER A 214 -14.71 18.21 4.04
C SER A 214 -15.58 17.22 4.82
N ALA A 215 -15.04 16.61 5.87
CA ALA A 215 -15.81 15.75 6.76
C ALA A 215 -16.93 16.56 7.44
N ASP A 216 -18.14 15.99 7.46
CA ASP A 216 -19.33 16.52 8.14
C ASP A 216 -19.54 15.92 9.53
N ILE A 217 -18.47 15.34 10.11
CA ILE A 217 -18.41 14.79 11.46
C ILE A 217 -17.39 15.55 12.31
N LYS A 218 -17.50 15.42 13.64
CA LYS A 218 -16.45 15.88 14.54
C LYS A 218 -15.29 14.87 14.53
N CYS A 219 -14.19 15.25 13.91
CA CYS A 219 -12.98 14.43 13.90
C CYS A 219 -12.31 14.36 15.28
N PRO A 220 -11.71 13.21 15.65
CA PRO A 220 -10.83 13.11 16.82
C PRO A 220 -9.68 14.11 16.73
N SER A 221 -9.29 14.70 17.87
CA SER A 221 -8.33 15.80 17.93
C SER A 221 -6.88 15.40 17.68
N GLU A 222 -6.56 14.12 17.82
CA GLU A 222 -5.20 13.59 17.71
C GLU A 222 -5.19 12.27 16.95
N GLY A 223 -4.12 12.05 16.18
CA GLY A 223 -3.89 10.82 15.43
C GLY A 223 -4.65 10.75 14.12
N ALA A 224 -4.36 9.70 13.36
CA ALA A 224 -5.05 9.35 12.13
C ALA A 224 -6.22 8.40 12.44
N HIS A 225 -7.41 8.72 11.96
CA HIS A 225 -8.63 7.92 12.17
C HIS A 225 -9.36 7.70 10.86
N PHE A 226 -9.81 6.46 10.67
CA PHE A 226 -10.54 6.02 9.48
C PHE A 226 -11.92 5.53 9.92
N ILE A 227 -12.96 6.32 9.65
CA ILE A 227 -14.28 6.15 10.25
C ILE A 227 -15.29 5.89 9.14
N ALA A 228 -16.16 4.89 9.30
CA ALA A 228 -17.20 4.60 8.31
C ALA A 228 -18.13 5.81 8.07
N HIS A 229 -18.50 6.05 6.82
CA HIS A 229 -19.49 7.07 6.49
C HIS A 229 -20.90 6.62 6.91
N GLN A 230 -21.68 7.53 7.49
CA GLN A 230 -22.96 7.18 8.16
C GLN A 230 -24.02 6.57 7.22
N LYS A 231 -24.01 6.94 5.94
CA LYS A 231 -25.04 6.56 4.95
C LYS A 231 -24.51 5.85 3.72
N ARG A 232 -23.18 5.83 3.53
CA ARG A 232 -22.54 5.41 2.28
C ARG A 232 -21.55 4.31 2.62
N PRO A 233 -21.87 3.03 2.34
CA PRO A 233 -20.98 1.92 2.69
C PRO A 233 -19.68 1.93 1.86
N ASP A 234 -19.69 2.59 0.71
CA ASP A 234 -18.56 2.80 -0.19
C ASP A 234 -17.77 4.08 0.14
N ALA A 235 -17.94 4.67 1.33
CA ALA A 235 -17.21 5.87 1.73
C ALA A 235 -16.82 5.86 3.20
N TYR A 236 -15.81 6.68 3.53
CA TYR A 236 -15.29 6.83 4.88
C TYR A 236 -14.73 8.22 5.11
N TYR A 237 -14.61 8.60 6.36
CA TYR A 237 -13.91 9.80 6.80
C TYR A 237 -12.46 9.44 7.08
N TYR A 238 -11.54 10.19 6.50
CA TYR A 238 -10.16 10.25 6.97
C TYR A 238 -10.01 11.51 7.81
N CYS A 239 -9.85 11.31 9.12
CA CYS A 239 -9.59 12.36 10.09
C CYS A 239 -8.12 12.32 10.48
N LEU A 240 -7.49 13.49 10.56
CA LEU A 240 -6.16 13.69 11.09
C LEU A 240 -6.14 14.95 11.96
N ASN A 241 -5.80 14.78 13.23
CA ASN A 241 -5.60 15.88 14.18
C ASN A 241 -6.74 16.93 14.16
N GLY A 242 -7.98 16.46 14.27
CA GLY A 242 -9.18 17.30 14.36
C GLY A 242 -9.77 17.77 13.03
N ARG A 243 -9.11 17.52 11.90
CA ARG A 243 -9.62 17.85 10.56
C ARG A 243 -9.85 16.59 9.75
N GLY A 244 -10.79 16.62 8.82
CA GLY A 244 -11.09 15.44 8.03
C GLY A 244 -11.71 15.73 6.68
N VAL A 245 -11.67 14.71 5.86
CA VAL A 245 -12.18 14.67 4.49
C VAL A 245 -12.93 13.37 4.27
N ILE A 246 -13.83 13.36 3.30
CA ILE A 246 -14.59 12.18 2.89
C ILE A 246 -13.88 11.55 1.69
N LEU A 247 -13.51 10.29 1.82
CA LEU A 247 -12.92 9.45 0.78
C LEU A 247 -13.92 8.38 0.35
N ASP A 248 -13.84 7.98 -0.91
CA ASP A 248 -14.70 6.95 -1.47
C ASP A 248 -13.85 5.71 -1.80
N CYS A 249 -14.41 4.53 -1.56
CA CYS A 249 -13.86 3.28 -2.04
C CYS A 249 -14.00 3.16 -3.56
N THR A 250 -13.25 2.24 -4.15
CA THR A 250 -13.50 1.84 -5.54
C THR A 250 -14.90 1.23 -5.67
N PRO A 251 -15.67 1.54 -6.74
CA PRO A 251 -16.96 0.92 -6.97
C PRO A 251 -16.93 -0.62 -6.88
N GLY A 252 -17.83 -1.18 -6.08
CA GLY A 252 -17.87 -2.62 -5.77
C GLY A 252 -17.18 -3.00 -4.47
N LEU A 253 -16.38 -2.11 -3.88
CA LEU A 253 -15.80 -2.28 -2.55
C LEU A 253 -16.65 -1.56 -1.48
N VAL A 254 -16.49 -2.02 -0.23
CA VAL A 254 -17.16 -1.48 0.95
C VAL A 254 -16.11 -1.18 2.01
N PHE A 255 -16.28 -0.10 2.77
CA PHE A 255 -15.37 0.25 3.84
C PHE A 255 -15.59 -0.64 5.07
N ASP A 256 -14.54 -1.35 5.49
CA ASP A 256 -14.49 -2.14 6.71
C ASP A 256 -13.90 -1.29 7.83
N ALA A 257 -14.74 -0.84 8.77
CA ALA A 257 -14.31 0.02 9.87
C ALA A 257 -13.43 -0.69 10.91
N GLN A 258 -13.48 -2.03 11.00
CA GLN A 258 -12.64 -2.77 11.94
C GLN A 258 -11.19 -2.82 11.45
N ARG A 259 -11.02 -2.93 10.13
CA ARG A 259 -9.71 -2.90 9.46
C ARG A 259 -9.31 -1.48 9.02
N GLY A 260 -10.26 -0.55 9.04
CA GLY A 260 -10.08 0.83 8.64
C GLY A 260 -9.80 1.01 7.15
N GLU A 261 -10.25 0.12 6.27
CA GLU A 261 -9.86 0.06 4.84
C GLU A 261 -11.02 -0.37 3.91
N CYS A 262 -10.88 -0.12 2.61
CA CYS A 262 -11.84 -0.59 1.60
C CYS A 262 -11.56 -2.06 1.21
N ARG A 263 -12.59 -2.90 1.28
CA ARG A 263 -12.51 -4.35 1.10
C ARG A 263 -13.57 -4.88 0.15
N GLU A 264 -13.37 -6.10 -0.35
CA GLU A 264 -14.46 -6.77 -1.06
C GLU A 264 -15.60 -7.11 -0.08
N PRO A 265 -16.88 -6.96 -0.47
CA PRO A 265 -18.02 -7.15 0.43
C PRO A 265 -18.03 -8.50 1.17
N ARG A 266 -17.53 -9.55 0.54
CA ARG A 266 -17.45 -10.91 1.13
C ARG A 266 -16.46 -11.04 2.29
N PHE A 267 -15.53 -10.10 2.45
CA PHE A 267 -14.51 -10.14 3.49
C PHE A 267 -14.73 -9.08 4.60
N VAL A 268 -15.73 -8.21 4.47
CA VAL A 268 -16.01 -7.16 5.46
C VAL A 268 -16.45 -7.77 6.80
N GLY A 269 -15.79 -7.37 7.89
CA GLY A 269 -16.10 -7.84 9.24
C GLY A 269 -15.56 -9.24 9.59
N ALA A 270 -14.78 -9.83 8.68
CA ALA A 270 -14.00 -11.05 8.91
C ALA A 270 -12.62 -10.74 9.50
#